data_AF-A0A7R9TH36-F1
#
_entry.id   AF-A0A7R9TH36-F1
#
_cell.length_a   1.000
_cell.length_b   1.000
_cell.length_c   1.000
_cell.angle_alpha   90.00
_cell.angle_beta   90.00
_cell.angle_gamma   90.00
#
_symmetry.space_group_name_H-M   'P 1'
#
loop_
_entity.id
_entity.type
_entity.pdbx_description
1 polymer ?
#
loop_
_entity_poly.entity_id
_entity_poly.type
_entity_poly.pdbx_seq_one_letter_code
_entity_poly.pdbx_strand_id
1 'polypeptide(L)'
;VDDAERCFLRASAPGECVEMYARLDRWDRAHKIAVGYMTDADAKALYVKRGRELESNGRYAEAEKAYVAVNEHDTAIAMYEKHGQHAHVLRLVSQHRPETLRETRAHLATTMENDGNYRDAERQYVEAGDWKAAVAMYKTREKWEDAMRVAKAHGGEDASVAVSYAWTSAMPAEEAVKTLRKHGVAEAA
;
A
#
# COMPACT_ATOMS: atom_id res chain seq x y z
N VAL A 1 23.26 16.18 27.79
CA VAL A 1 23.33 15.36 26.55
C VAL A 1 24.70 15.50 25.93
N ASP A 2 25.20 16.72 25.71
CA ASP A 2 26.54 16.97 25.16
C ASP A 2 27.69 16.42 26.03
N ASP A 3 27.59 16.52 27.36
CA ASP A 3 28.58 15.91 28.27
C ASP A 3 28.54 14.38 28.23
N ALA A 4 27.36 13.80 28.08
CA ALA A 4 27.18 12.36 27.96
C ALA A 4 27.72 11.85 26.62
N GLU A 5 27.51 12.57 25.51
CA GLU A 5 28.12 12.27 24.20
C GLU A 5 29.65 12.19 24.31
N ARG A 6 30.28 13.19 24.94
CA ARG A 6 31.74 13.18 25.13
C ARG A 6 32.22 11.99 25.96
N CYS A 7 31.47 11.61 27.00
CA CYS A 7 31.80 10.46 27.83
C CYS A 7 31.69 9.14 27.05
N PHE A 8 30.61 8.92 26.30
CA PHE A 8 30.42 7.69 25.51
C PHE A 8 31.45 7.56 24.38
N LEU A 9 31.79 8.67 23.71
CA LEU A 9 32.81 8.67 22.67
C LEU A 9 34.22 8.41 23.25
N ARG A 10 34.54 8.93 24.44
CA ARG A 10 35.80 8.61 25.13
C ARG A 10 35.87 7.18 25.64
N ALA A 11 34.71 6.58 25.94
CA ALA A 11 34.59 5.18 26.37
C ALA A 11 34.55 4.17 25.21
N SER A 12 34.70 4.63 23.95
CA SER A 12 34.55 3.79 22.74
C SER A 12 33.20 3.03 22.68
N ALA A 13 32.14 3.63 23.22
CA ALA A 13 30.79 3.07 23.25
C ALA A 13 29.80 3.91 22.41
N PRO A 14 30.00 4.00 21.08
CA PRO A 14 29.16 4.83 20.22
C PRO A 14 27.69 4.37 20.18
N GLY A 15 27.42 3.06 20.34
CA GLY A 15 26.07 2.52 20.38
C GLY A 15 25.21 3.09 21.52
N GLU A 16 25.78 3.26 22.71
CA GLU A 16 25.07 3.85 23.86
C GLU A 16 24.75 5.32 23.63
N CYS A 17 25.64 6.04 22.95
CA CYS A 17 25.41 7.43 22.55
C CYS A 17 24.27 7.56 21.53
N VAL A 18 24.25 6.66 20.52
CA VAL A 18 23.17 6.62 19.51
C VAL A 18 21.84 6.26 20.17
N GLU A 19 21.83 5.29 21.08
CA GLU A 19 20.62 4.91 21.83
C GLU A 19 20.11 6.05 22.72
N MET A 20 21.01 6.77 23.40
CA MET A 20 20.65 7.98 24.15
C MET A 20 19.96 9.01 23.24
N TYR A 21 20.53 9.31 22.07
CA TYR A 21 19.94 10.27 21.13
C TYR A 21 18.61 9.76 20.53
N ALA A 22 18.50 8.47 20.25
CA ALA A 22 17.28 7.84 19.75
C ALA A 22 16.15 7.78 20.80
N ARG A 23 16.48 7.72 22.10
CA ARG A 23 15.51 7.85 23.19
C ARG A 23 14.98 9.28 23.36
N LEU A 24 15.75 10.27 22.92
CA LEU A 24 15.38 11.69 22.94
C LEU A 24 14.77 12.15 21.60
N ASP A 25 14.43 11.23 20.71
CA ASP A 25 13.92 11.47 19.35
C ASP A 25 14.80 12.40 18.49
N ARG A 26 16.10 12.49 18.80
CA ARG A 26 17.09 13.29 18.07
C ARG A 26 17.81 12.45 17.02
N TRP A 27 17.05 12.04 16.01
CA TRP A 27 17.50 11.14 14.95
C TRP A 27 18.68 11.67 14.14
N ASP A 28 18.72 12.97 13.85
CA ASP A 28 19.83 13.58 13.07
C ASP A 28 21.17 13.43 13.81
N ARG A 29 21.16 13.58 15.13
CA ARG A 29 22.35 13.41 15.97
C ARG A 29 22.72 11.94 16.13
N ALA A 30 21.73 11.08 16.36
CA ALA A 30 21.92 9.63 16.42
C ALA A 30 22.56 9.11 15.12
N HIS A 31 22.09 9.56 13.96
CA HIS A 31 22.59 9.13 12.66
C HIS A 31 24.01 9.63 12.40
N LYS A 32 24.32 10.88 12.76
CA LYS A 32 25.67 11.42 12.65
C LYS A 32 26.70 10.62 13.46
N ILE A 33 26.35 10.21 14.68
CA ILE A 33 27.24 9.40 15.51
C ILE A 33 27.34 7.97 14.97
N ALA A 34 26.23 7.37 14.55
CA ALA A 34 26.22 6.03 13.98
C ALA A 34 27.11 5.92 12.73
N VAL A 35 26.96 6.83 11.76
CA VAL A 35 27.78 6.85 10.54
C VAL A 35 29.25 7.19 10.82
N GLY A 36 29.52 8.00 11.85
CA GLY A 36 30.87 8.44 12.18
C GLY A 36 31.70 7.42 12.98
N TYR A 37 31.07 6.57 13.78
CA TYR A 37 31.76 5.76 14.80
C TYR A 37 31.31 4.30 14.87
N MET A 38 30.25 3.89 14.15
CA MET A 38 29.76 2.51 14.15
C MET A 38 29.93 1.86 12.78
N THR A 39 29.88 0.53 12.74
CA THR A 39 29.73 -0.20 11.48
C THR A 39 28.29 -0.12 11.00
N ASP A 40 28.07 -0.23 9.69
CA ASP A 40 26.72 -0.23 9.11
C ASP A 40 25.83 -1.33 9.70
N ALA A 41 26.43 -2.48 10.03
CA ALA A 41 25.72 -3.61 10.64
C ALA A 41 25.24 -3.31 12.07
N ASP A 42 26.11 -2.73 12.91
CA ASP A 42 25.76 -2.39 14.29
C ASP A 42 24.75 -1.24 14.36
N ALA A 43 24.94 -0.24 13.50
CA ALA A 43 23.98 0.85 13.35
C ALA A 43 22.60 0.29 12.96
N LYS A 44 22.54 -0.54 11.90
CA LYS A 44 21.31 -1.18 11.45
C LYS A 44 20.62 -1.97 12.55
N ALA A 45 21.34 -2.80 13.30
CA ALA A 45 20.76 -3.56 14.40
C ALA A 45 20.12 -2.65 15.46
N LEU A 46 20.78 -1.54 15.81
CA LEU A 46 20.28 -0.58 16.78
C LEU A 46 19.02 0.15 16.29
N TYR A 47 19.01 0.63 15.05
CA TYR A 47 17.86 1.30 14.45
C TYR A 47 16.65 0.36 14.31
N VAL A 48 16.88 -0.89 13.89
CA VAL A 48 15.81 -1.89 13.78
C VAL A 48 15.23 -2.22 15.15
N LYS A 49 16.06 -2.43 16.17
CA LYS A 49 15.60 -2.65 17.55
C LYS A 49 14.72 -1.50 18.03
N ARG A 50 15.18 -0.27 17.81
CA ARG A 50 14.44 0.93 18.22
C ARG A 50 13.14 1.10 17.43
N GLY A 51 13.15 0.84 16.13
CA GLY A 51 11.93 0.84 15.29
C GLY A 51 10.84 -0.08 15.85
N ARG A 52 11.22 -1.27 16.32
CA ARG A 52 10.29 -2.23 16.95
C ARG A 52 9.74 -1.74 18.30
N GLU A 53 10.57 -1.08 19.11
CA GLU A 53 10.09 -0.45 20.34
C GLU A 53 9.07 0.66 20.03
N LEU A 54 9.32 1.47 19.01
CA LEU A 54 8.41 2.53 18.58
C LEU A 54 7.10 1.96 18.01
N GLU A 55 7.15 0.87 17.24
CA GLU A 55 5.99 0.10 16.81
C GLU A 55 5.15 -0.34 18.02
N SER A 56 5.77 -0.97 19.02
CA SER A 56 5.04 -1.45 20.21
C SER A 56 4.38 -0.33 21.01
N ASN A 57 4.90 0.91 20.88
CA ASN A 57 4.34 2.10 21.49
C ASN A 57 3.35 2.85 20.58
N GLY A 58 3.02 2.31 19.40
CA GLY A 58 2.12 2.93 18.41
C GLY A 58 2.70 4.14 17.67
N ARG A 59 4.01 4.41 17.80
CA ARG A 59 4.70 5.56 17.19
C ARG A 59 5.18 5.22 15.77
N TYR A 60 4.26 4.88 14.87
CA TYR A 60 4.59 4.33 13.55
C TYR A 60 5.41 5.26 12.65
N ALA A 61 5.10 6.57 12.65
CA ALA A 61 5.84 7.54 11.85
C ALA A 61 7.32 7.64 12.25
N GLU A 62 7.63 7.39 13.51
CA GLU A 62 9.00 7.43 14.03
C GLU A 62 9.71 6.09 13.83
N ALA A 63 8.97 4.98 13.94
CA ALA A 63 9.46 3.68 13.51
C ALA A 63 9.86 3.70 12.02
N GLU A 64 9.04 4.30 11.15
CA GLU A 64 9.36 4.47 9.73
C GLU A 64 10.69 5.23 9.55
N LYS A 65 10.87 6.37 10.23
CA LYS A 65 12.13 7.13 10.16
C LYS A 65 13.34 6.28 10.55
N ALA A 66 13.21 5.48 11.61
CA ALA A 66 14.28 4.60 12.07
C ALA A 66 14.62 3.52 11.02
N TYR A 67 13.62 2.90 10.39
CA TYR A 67 13.83 1.89 9.35
C TYR A 67 14.40 2.49 8.06
N VAL A 68 13.87 3.62 7.59
CA VAL A 68 14.33 4.30 6.38
C VAL A 68 15.77 4.80 6.54
N ALA A 69 16.17 5.25 7.73
CA ALA A 69 17.55 5.70 8.02
C ALA A 69 18.61 4.61 7.79
N VAL A 70 18.22 3.34 7.82
CA VAL A 70 19.11 2.17 7.58
C VAL A 70 18.70 1.38 6.34
N ASN A 71 17.95 2.00 5.42
CA ASN A 71 17.52 1.44 4.14
C ASN A 71 16.63 0.19 4.28
N GLU A 72 15.99 -0.01 5.44
CA GLU A 72 15.09 -1.13 5.76
C GLU A 72 13.65 -0.84 5.33
N HIS A 73 13.44 -0.54 4.05
CA HIS A 73 12.12 -0.21 3.50
C HIS A 73 11.12 -1.36 3.60
N ASP A 74 11.56 -2.62 3.47
CA ASP A 74 10.74 -3.82 3.69
C ASP A 74 10.08 -3.81 5.06
N THR A 75 10.90 -3.57 6.08
CA THR A 75 10.46 -3.60 7.47
C THR A 75 9.46 -2.47 7.74
N ALA A 76 9.67 -1.29 7.13
CA ALA A 76 8.72 -0.18 7.20
C ALA A 76 7.40 -0.47 6.46
N ILE A 77 7.44 -1.13 5.30
CA ILE A 77 6.24 -1.51 4.54
C ILE A 77 5.43 -2.55 5.32
N ALA A 78 6.07 -3.62 5.77
CA ALA A 78 5.44 -4.68 6.56
C ALA A 78 4.80 -4.14 7.84
N MET A 79 5.39 -3.08 8.41
CA MET A 79 4.80 -2.36 9.54
C MET A 79 3.41 -1.81 9.23
N TYR A 80 3.30 -1.03 8.16
CA TYR A 80 2.06 -0.39 7.81
C TYR A 80 1.02 -1.38 7.28
N GLU A 81 1.46 -2.45 6.62
CA GLU A 81 0.59 -3.56 6.22
C GLU A 81 -0.07 -4.22 7.43
N LYS A 82 0.72 -4.56 8.46
CA LYS A 82 0.23 -5.16 9.71
C LYS A 82 -0.80 -4.28 10.44
N HIS A 83 -0.68 -2.96 10.30
CA HIS A 83 -1.58 -1.99 10.94
C HIS A 83 -2.69 -1.46 10.01
N GLY A 84 -2.85 -2.01 8.80
CA GLY A 84 -3.89 -1.60 7.85
C GLY A 84 -3.72 -0.16 7.30
N GLN A 85 -2.52 0.43 7.41
CA GLN A 85 -2.24 1.78 6.96
C GLN A 85 -1.85 1.82 5.48
N HIS A 86 -2.79 1.46 4.62
CA HIS A 86 -2.59 1.22 3.20
C HIS A 86 -2.02 2.43 2.43
N ALA A 87 -2.37 3.65 2.82
CA ALA A 87 -1.83 4.86 2.20
C ALA A 87 -0.31 4.98 2.39
N HIS A 88 0.22 4.60 3.56
CA HIS A 88 1.65 4.62 3.83
C HIS A 88 2.39 3.52 3.07
N VAL A 89 1.78 2.33 2.97
CA VAL A 89 2.29 1.21 2.17
C VAL A 89 2.46 1.63 0.70
N LEU A 90 1.42 2.17 0.07
CA LEU A 90 1.47 2.60 -1.32
C LEU A 90 2.51 3.71 -1.54
N ARG A 91 2.65 4.66 -0.60
CA ARG A 91 3.69 5.69 -0.69
C ARG A 91 5.09 5.08 -0.65
N LEU A 92 5.38 4.21 0.32
CA LEU A 92 6.70 3.60 0.46
C LEU A 92 7.04 2.69 -0.72
N VAL A 93 6.08 1.87 -1.16
CA VAL A 93 6.26 0.98 -2.32
C VAL A 93 6.46 1.80 -3.59
N SER A 94 5.69 2.86 -3.83
CA SER A 94 5.88 3.70 -5.04
C SER A 94 7.23 4.43 -5.06
N GLN A 95 7.78 4.78 -3.90
CA GLN A 95 9.08 5.46 -3.79
C GLN A 95 10.27 4.51 -3.89
N HIS A 96 10.18 3.33 -3.28
CA HIS A 96 11.34 2.45 -3.12
C HIS A 96 11.24 1.15 -3.93
N ARG A 97 10.03 0.76 -4.37
CA ARG A 97 9.73 -0.48 -5.12
C ARG A 97 8.64 -0.30 -6.17
N PRO A 98 8.86 0.55 -7.18
CA PRO A 98 7.88 0.74 -8.25
C PRO A 98 7.53 -0.57 -8.99
N GLU A 99 8.42 -1.55 -8.98
CA GLU A 99 8.22 -2.87 -9.60
C GLU A 99 7.16 -3.71 -8.89
N THR A 100 7.05 -3.63 -7.55
CA THR A 100 6.04 -4.39 -6.79
C THR A 100 4.74 -3.61 -6.60
N LEU A 101 4.71 -2.31 -6.94
CA LEU A 101 3.56 -1.43 -6.72
C LEU A 101 2.25 -1.97 -7.30
N ARG A 102 2.33 -2.57 -8.50
CA ARG A 102 1.16 -3.16 -9.16
C ARG A 102 0.59 -4.33 -8.36
N GLU A 103 1.45 -5.22 -7.89
CA GLU A 103 1.06 -6.39 -7.10
C GLU A 103 0.51 -5.97 -5.74
N THR A 104 1.16 -5.01 -5.07
CA THR A 104 0.69 -4.45 -3.80
C THR A 104 -0.71 -3.82 -3.94
N ARG A 105 -0.95 -3.04 -5.01
CA ARG A 105 -2.27 -2.47 -5.28
C ARG A 105 -3.34 -3.53 -5.50
N ALA A 106 -3.01 -4.59 -6.25
CA ALA A 106 -3.95 -5.69 -6.49
C ALA A 106 -4.29 -6.45 -5.19
N HIS A 107 -3.28 -6.77 -4.37
CA HIS A 107 -3.50 -7.39 -3.06
C HIS A 107 -4.36 -6.52 -2.14
N LEU A 108 -4.06 -5.22 -2.10
CA LEU A 108 -4.82 -4.26 -1.33
C LEU A 108 -6.28 -4.17 -1.80
N ALA A 109 -6.50 -4.16 -3.11
CA ALA A 109 -7.84 -4.13 -3.68
C ALA A 109 -8.66 -5.36 -3.26
N THR A 110 -8.05 -6.55 -3.25
CA THR A 110 -8.69 -7.78 -2.77
C THR A 110 -9.02 -7.72 -1.28
N THR A 111 -8.14 -7.17 -0.45
CA THR A 111 -8.42 -6.96 0.98
C THR A 111 -9.60 -6.00 1.17
N MET A 112 -9.61 -4.86 0.48
CA MET A 112 -10.72 -3.90 0.52
C MET A 112 -12.03 -4.50 -0.02
N GLU A 113 -11.96 -5.38 -1.01
CA GLU A 113 -13.10 -6.11 -1.54
C GLU A 113 -13.69 -7.06 -0.49
N ASN A 114 -12.85 -7.76 0.28
CA ASN A 114 -13.27 -8.64 1.38
C ASN A 114 -13.87 -7.84 2.55
N ASP A 115 -13.35 -6.64 2.81
CA ASP A 115 -13.83 -5.73 3.86
C ASP A 115 -15.15 -5.00 3.50
N GLY A 116 -15.63 -5.13 2.26
CA GLY A 116 -16.85 -4.45 1.81
C GLY A 116 -16.63 -3.09 1.15
N ASN A 117 -15.38 -2.60 1.08
CA ASN A 117 -15.00 -1.27 0.60
C ASN A 117 -14.80 -1.23 -0.93
N TYR A 118 -15.89 -1.45 -1.67
CA TYR A 118 -15.83 -1.69 -3.12
C TYR A 118 -15.34 -0.50 -3.94
N ARG A 119 -15.64 0.73 -3.52
CA ARG A 119 -15.17 1.93 -4.22
C ARG A 119 -13.67 2.11 -4.10
N ASP A 120 -13.11 1.79 -2.93
CA ASP A 120 -11.67 1.85 -2.71
C ASP A 120 -10.97 0.70 -3.45
N ALA A 121 -11.56 -0.50 -3.42
CA ALA A 121 -11.08 -1.64 -4.20
C ALA A 121 -11.07 -1.35 -5.71
N GLU A 122 -12.14 -0.76 -6.27
CA GLU A 122 -12.18 -0.34 -7.69
C GLU A 122 -11.01 0.58 -8.01
N ARG A 123 -10.78 1.63 -7.21
CA ARG A 123 -9.68 2.57 -7.42
C ARG A 123 -8.34 1.84 -7.44
N GLN A 124 -8.10 0.92 -6.50
CA GLN A 124 -6.84 0.19 -6.42
C GLN A 124 -6.66 -0.78 -7.61
N TYR A 125 -7.69 -1.51 -8.02
CA TYR A 125 -7.65 -2.38 -9.20
C TYR A 125 -7.36 -1.59 -10.48
N VAL A 126 -8.04 -0.45 -10.67
CA VAL A 126 -7.82 0.43 -11.83
C VAL A 126 -6.41 1.03 -11.82
N GLU A 127 -5.93 1.52 -10.67
CA GLU A 127 -4.56 2.04 -10.54
C GLU A 127 -3.49 0.95 -10.69
N ALA A 128 -3.83 -0.33 -10.44
CA ALA A 128 -2.99 -1.48 -10.75
C ALA A 128 -3.01 -1.85 -12.26
N GLY A 129 -3.84 -1.18 -13.06
CA GLY A 129 -4.07 -1.51 -14.47
C GLY A 129 -4.93 -2.76 -14.68
N ASP A 130 -5.55 -3.30 -13.62
CA ASP A 130 -6.42 -4.48 -13.66
C ASP A 130 -7.89 -4.09 -13.48
N TRP A 131 -8.39 -3.29 -14.41
CA TRP A 131 -9.81 -2.92 -14.46
C TRP A 131 -10.72 -4.15 -14.64
N LYS A 132 -10.20 -5.26 -15.19
CA LYS A 132 -10.97 -6.50 -15.35
C LYS A 132 -11.31 -7.13 -14.00
N ALA A 133 -10.38 -7.09 -13.03
CA ALA A 133 -10.66 -7.49 -11.66
C ALA A 133 -11.75 -6.63 -11.01
N ALA A 134 -11.71 -5.30 -11.19
CA ALA A 134 -12.78 -4.41 -10.72
C ALA A 134 -14.15 -4.74 -11.34
N VAL A 135 -14.20 -5.02 -12.64
CA VAL A 135 -15.43 -5.45 -13.33
C VAL A 135 -15.93 -6.78 -12.76
N ALA A 136 -15.04 -7.76 -12.57
CA ALA A 136 -15.40 -9.06 -12.01
C ALA A 136 -15.99 -8.92 -10.60
N MET A 137 -15.37 -8.11 -9.74
CA MET A 137 -15.86 -7.77 -8.39
C MET A 137 -17.29 -7.20 -8.41
N TYR A 138 -17.63 -6.36 -9.39
CA TYR A 138 -18.99 -5.83 -9.51
C TYR A 138 -19.98 -6.84 -10.07
N LYS A 139 -19.56 -7.67 -11.03
CA LYS A 139 -20.38 -8.74 -11.62
C LYS A 139 -20.81 -9.79 -10.60
N THR A 140 -19.89 -10.25 -9.75
CA THR A 140 -20.18 -11.24 -8.70
C THR A 140 -21.20 -10.76 -7.67
N ARG A 141 -21.42 -9.44 -7.61
CA ARG A 141 -22.39 -8.77 -6.72
C ARG A 141 -23.63 -8.26 -7.45
N GLU A 142 -23.83 -8.67 -8.70
CA GLU A 142 -24.95 -8.25 -9.55
C GLU A 142 -25.03 -6.72 -9.76
N LYS A 143 -23.91 -6.01 -9.54
CA LYS A 143 -23.80 -4.55 -9.76
C LYS A 143 -23.36 -4.26 -11.19
N TRP A 144 -24.20 -4.66 -12.13
CA TRP A 144 -23.87 -4.64 -13.55
C TRP A 144 -23.68 -3.24 -14.14
N GLU A 145 -24.41 -2.23 -13.64
CA GLU A 145 -24.23 -0.84 -14.06
C GLU A 145 -22.82 -0.32 -13.72
N ASP A 146 -22.34 -0.61 -12.50
CA ASP A 146 -20.97 -0.26 -12.08
C ASP A 146 -19.93 -1.04 -12.89
N ALA A 147 -20.14 -2.35 -13.10
CA ALA A 147 -19.27 -3.18 -13.93
C ALA A 147 -19.15 -2.62 -15.35
N MET A 148 -20.26 -2.21 -15.96
CA MET A 148 -20.29 -1.65 -17.31
C MET A 148 -19.62 -0.28 -17.36
N ARG A 149 -19.84 0.58 -16.34
CA ARG A 149 -19.16 1.88 -16.22
C ARG A 149 -17.64 1.71 -16.18
N VAL A 150 -17.13 0.83 -15.33
CA VAL A 150 -15.69 0.58 -15.19
C VAL A 150 -15.12 0.01 -16.48
N ALA A 151 -15.82 -0.95 -17.10
CA ALA A 151 -15.41 -1.53 -18.38
C ALA A 151 -15.35 -0.47 -19.49
N LYS A 152 -16.36 0.39 -19.61
CA LYS A 152 -16.37 1.48 -20.59
C LYS A 152 -15.24 2.49 -20.36
N ALA A 153 -15.02 2.88 -19.10
CA ALA A 153 -14.04 3.90 -18.75
C ALA A 153 -12.58 3.44 -18.97
N HIS A 154 -12.27 2.16 -18.71
CA HIS A 154 -10.89 1.66 -18.70
C HIS A 154 -10.58 0.60 -19.77
N GLY A 155 -11.61 -0.08 -20.28
CA GLY A 155 -11.52 -1.09 -21.34
C GLY A 155 -12.14 -0.68 -22.67
N GLY A 156 -12.78 0.50 -22.75
CA GLY A 156 -13.43 1.00 -23.95
C GLY A 156 -14.81 0.38 -24.23
N GLU A 157 -15.38 0.72 -25.39
CA GLU A 157 -16.75 0.32 -25.75
C GLU A 157 -16.88 -1.21 -25.87
N ASP A 158 -15.88 -1.89 -26.45
CA ASP A 158 -15.87 -3.35 -26.59
C ASP A 158 -15.98 -4.08 -25.24
N ALA A 159 -15.27 -3.58 -24.22
CA ALA A 159 -15.35 -4.14 -22.88
C ALA A 159 -16.72 -3.89 -22.23
N SER A 160 -17.31 -2.71 -22.45
CA SER A 160 -18.66 -2.37 -22.00
C SER A 160 -19.71 -3.30 -22.63
N VAL A 161 -19.60 -3.56 -23.93
CA VAL A 161 -20.48 -4.47 -24.68
C VAL A 161 -20.36 -5.90 -24.14
N ALA A 162 -19.14 -6.39 -23.88
CA ALA A 162 -18.95 -7.71 -23.29
C ALA A 162 -19.60 -7.85 -21.89
N VAL A 163 -19.56 -6.80 -21.07
CA VAL A 163 -20.26 -6.80 -19.77
C VAL A 163 -21.78 -6.75 -19.97
N SER A 164 -22.28 -5.96 -20.92
CA SER A 164 -23.70 -5.91 -21.27
C SER A 164 -24.23 -7.27 -21.70
N TYR A 165 -23.52 -8.00 -22.57
CA TYR A 165 -23.90 -9.37 -22.94
C TYR A 165 -23.93 -10.30 -21.73
N ALA A 166 -22.91 -10.25 -20.86
CA ALA A 166 -22.88 -11.06 -19.65
C ALA A 166 -24.04 -10.72 -18.69
N TRP A 167 -24.44 -9.46 -18.60
CA TRP A 167 -25.59 -9.02 -17.81
C TRP A 167 -26.90 -9.60 -18.37
N THR A 168 -27.08 -9.54 -19.69
CA THR A 168 -28.31 -10.01 -20.36
C THR A 168 -28.51 -11.51 -20.25
N SER A 169 -27.42 -12.28 -20.27
CA SER A 169 -27.46 -13.73 -20.04
C SER A 169 -27.77 -14.10 -18.59
N ALA A 170 -27.60 -13.16 -17.64
CA ALA A 170 -27.84 -13.38 -16.21
C ALA A 170 -29.27 -13.02 -15.77
N MET A 171 -30.09 -12.40 -16.63
CA MET A 171 -31.45 -11.96 -16.33
C MET A 171 -32.52 -12.69 -17.18
N PRO A 172 -33.78 -12.73 -16.73
CA PRO A 172 -34.88 -13.28 -17.53
C PRO A 172 -35.00 -12.57 -18.89
N ALA A 173 -35.29 -13.33 -19.95
CA ALA A 173 -35.23 -12.87 -21.34
C ALA A 173 -36.04 -11.59 -21.63
N GLU A 174 -37.14 -11.35 -20.90
CA GLU A 174 -37.97 -10.15 -21.08
C GLU A 174 -37.30 -8.85 -20.58
N GLU A 175 -36.50 -8.92 -19.51
CA GLU A 175 -35.75 -7.77 -19.02
C GLU A 175 -34.49 -7.53 -19.85
N ALA A 176 -33.84 -8.60 -20.32
CA ALA A 176 -32.65 -8.57 -21.18
C ALA A 176 -32.86 -7.77 -22.46
N VAL A 177 -33.99 -7.98 -23.14
CA VAL A 177 -34.32 -7.28 -24.40
C VAL A 177 -34.59 -5.80 -24.15
N LYS A 178 -35.18 -5.45 -22.99
CA LYS A 178 -35.49 -4.07 -22.61
C LYS A 178 -34.22 -3.29 -22.26
N THR A 179 -33.28 -3.89 -21.54
CA THR A 179 -31.98 -3.26 -21.21
C THR A 179 -31.08 -3.14 -22.44
N LEU A 180 -31.00 -4.16 -23.32
CA LEU A 180 -30.25 -4.07 -24.58
C LEU A 180 -30.73 -2.94 -25.48
N ARG A 181 -32.06 -2.79 -25.64
CA ARG A 181 -32.64 -1.65 -26.38
C ARG A 181 -32.31 -0.31 -25.74
N LYS A 182 -32.32 -0.22 -24.42
CA LYS A 182 -32.04 1.03 -23.68
C LYS A 182 -30.57 1.44 -23.78
N HIS A 183 -29.64 0.48 -23.84
CA HIS A 183 -28.20 0.73 -23.89
C HIS A 183 -27.61 0.74 -25.31
N GLY A 184 -28.43 0.60 -26.35
CA GLY A 184 -28.01 0.79 -27.74
C GLY A 184 -27.18 -0.37 -28.32
N VAL A 185 -27.12 -1.52 -27.65
CA VAL A 185 -26.38 -2.72 -28.12
C VAL A 185 -27.27 -3.63 -28.99
N ALA A 186 -28.41 -3.11 -29.46
CA ALA A 186 -29.48 -3.92 -30.03
C ALA A 186 -29.27 -4.37 -31.49
N GLU A 187 -28.16 -4.03 -32.16
CA GLU A 187 -27.89 -4.55 -33.51
C GLU A 187 -26.42 -4.92 -33.71
N ALA A 188 -26.10 -6.16 -33.36
CA ALA A 188 -25.12 -6.97 -34.10
C ALA A 188 -25.72 -8.38 -34.16
N ALA A 189 -26.68 -8.53 -35.09
CA ALA A 189 -27.26 -9.81 -35.47
C ALA A 189 -26.23 -10.69 -36.19
#